data_AF-A0A355QH01-F1
#
_entry.id   AF-A0A355QH01-F1
#
_cell.length_a   1.000
_cell.length_b   1.000
_cell.length_c   1.000
_cell.angle_alpha   90.00
_cell.angle_beta   90.00
_cell.angle_gamma   90.00
#
_symmetry.space_group_name_H-M   'P 1'
#
loop_
_entity.id
_entity.type
_entity.pdbx_description
1 polymer ?
#
loop_
_entity_poly.entity_id
_entity_poly.type
_entity_poly.pdbx_seq_one_letter_code
_entity_poly.pdbx_strand_id
1 'polypeptide(L)' 'RVDRAAGLLVDTDRPIAEIAAECGFSDQANLTRQFGRLIGETPARFRAAKGG' A
#
# COMPACT_ATOMS: atom_id res chain seq x y z
N ARG A 1 5.63 -3.14 8.24
CA ARG A 1 4.34 -3.47 7.58
C ARG A 1 4.05 -2.52 6.43
N VAL A 2 4.06 -1.21 6.68
CA VAL A 2 3.91 -0.20 5.61
C VAL A 2 5.05 -0.28 4.58
N ASP A 3 6.30 -0.49 5.01
CA ASP A 3 7.43 -0.65 4.07
C ASP A 3 7.28 -1.87 3.16
N ARG A 4 6.80 -3.00 3.71
CA ARG A 4 6.49 -4.20 2.92
C ARG A 4 5.36 -3.93 1.92
N ALA A 5 4.31 -3.23 2.35
CA ALA A 5 3.22 -2.83 1.45
C ALA A 5 3.74 -1.92 0.34
N ALA A 6 4.65 -0.98 0.64
CA ALA A 6 5.27 -0.11 -0.36
C ALA A 6 6.04 -0.89 -1.42
N GLY A 7 6.84 -1.90 -1.03
CA GLY A 7 7.51 -2.79 -1.98
C GLY A 7 6.51 -3.51 -2.89
N LEU A 8 5.51 -4.18 -2.30
CA LEU A 8 4.48 -4.89 -3.06
C LEU A 8 3.65 -4.00 -3.99
N LEU A 9 3.44 -2.73 -3.63
CA LEU A 9 2.73 -1.76 -4.47
C LEU A 9 3.51 -1.39 -5.73
N VAL A 10 4.84 -1.49 -5.70
CA VAL A 10 5.76 -1.19 -6.82
C VAL A 10 6.06 -2.44 -7.63
N ASP A 11 6.29 -3.55 -6.95
CA ASP A 11 6.74 -4.80 -7.59
C ASP A 11 5.58 -5.58 -8.24
N THR A 12 4.32 -5.22 -7.94
CA THR A 12 3.14 -5.96 -8.41
C THR A 12 1.94 -5.07 -8.72
N ASP A 13 1.09 -5.52 -9.64
CA ASP A 13 -0.22 -4.90 -9.95
C ASP A 13 -1.38 -5.41 -9.08
N ARG A 14 -1.08 -6.16 -8.02
CA ARG A 14 -2.10 -6.81 -7.18
C ARG A 14 -3.07 -5.78 -6.58
N PRO A 15 -4.33 -6.14 -6.34
CA PRO A 15 -5.27 -5.24 -5.67
C PRO A 15 -4.72 -4.75 -4.32
N ILE A 16 -4.87 -3.45 -4.04
CA ILE A 16 -4.36 -2.84 -2.79
C ILE A 16 -4.97 -3.54 -1.55
N ALA A 17 -6.21 -4.02 -1.65
CA ALA A 17 -6.86 -4.81 -0.61
C ALA A 17 -6.15 -6.15 -0.32
N GLU A 18 -5.62 -6.83 -1.34
CA GLU A 18 -4.85 -8.06 -1.13
C GLU A 18 -3.50 -7.77 -0.48
N ILE A 19 -2.83 -6.71 -0.92
CA ILE A 19 -1.57 -6.26 -0.31
C ILE A 19 -1.80 -5.87 1.16
N ALA A 20 -2.94 -5.25 1.45
CA ALA A 20 -3.35 -4.93 2.81
C ALA A 20 -3.48 -6.21 3.66
N ALA A 21 -4.23 -7.20 3.17
CA ALA A 21 -4.40 -8.48 3.86
C ALA A 21 -3.07 -9.21 4.08
N GLU A 22 -2.20 -9.26 3.07
CA GLU A 22 -0.89 -9.92 3.17
C GLU A 22 0.06 -9.22 4.16
N CYS A 23 0.04 -7.89 4.18
CA CYS A 23 0.81 -7.11 5.16
C CYS A 23 0.13 -7.09 6.55
N GLY A 24 -1.00 -7.79 6.69
CA GLY A 24 -1.78 -8.03 7.90
C GLY A 24 -2.67 -6.86 8.34
N PHE A 25 -2.97 -5.92 7.46
CA PHE A 25 -3.96 -4.88 7.73
C PHE A 25 -5.37 -5.49 7.69
N SER A 26 -6.25 -5.00 8.55
CA SER A 26 -7.63 -5.47 8.65
C SER A 26 -8.41 -5.30 7.34
N ASP A 27 -8.11 -4.20 6.64
CA ASP A 27 -8.71 -3.84 5.35
C ASP A 27 -7.80 -2.83 4.62
N GLN A 28 -8.19 -2.49 3.38
CA GLN A 28 -7.51 -1.48 2.57
C GLN A 28 -7.54 -0.08 3.20
N ALA A 29 -8.59 0.26 3.95
CA ALA A 29 -8.74 1.59 4.55
C ALA A 29 -7.75 1.79 5.72
N ASN A 30 -7.48 0.74 6.50
CA ASN A 30 -6.47 0.70 7.54
C ASN A 30 -5.08 0.90 6.94
N LEU A 31 -4.76 0.15 5.88
CA LEU A 31 -3.52 0.37 5.12
C LEU A 31 -3.45 1.83 4.64
N THR A 32 -4.49 2.36 4.02
CA THR A 32 -4.49 3.74 3.48
C THR A 32 -4.25 4.78 4.56
N ARG A 33 -4.89 4.66 5.73
CA ARG A 33 -4.68 5.58 6.87
C ARG A 33 -3.25 5.52 7.40
N GLN A 34 -2.72 4.31 7.62
CA GLN A 34 -1.37 4.12 8.15
C GLN A 34 -0.30 4.54 7.14
N PHE A 35 -0.50 4.20 5.87
CA PHE A 35 0.39 4.56 4.77
C PHE A 35 0.43 6.08 4.59
N GLY A 36 -0.73 6.76 4.57
CA GLY A 36 -0.79 8.22 4.52
C GLY A 36 -0.12 8.89 5.71
N ARG A 37 -0.25 8.32 6.92
CA ARG A 37 0.42 8.84 8.13
C ARG A 37 1.94 8.72 8.08
N LEU A 38 2.47 7.62 7.52
CA LEU A 38 3.92 7.34 7.54
C LEU A 38 4.67 7.79 6.28
N ILE A 39 4.03 7.69 5.10
CA ILE A 39 4.64 7.98 3.80
C ILE A 39 4.19 9.34 3.25
N GLY A 40 3.06 9.88 3.73
CA GLY A 40 2.54 11.19 3.31
C GLY A 40 1.64 11.15 2.08
N GLU A 41 1.35 9.98 1.52
CA GLU A 41 0.43 9.81 0.40
C GLU A 41 -0.37 8.50 0.47
N THR A 42 -1.33 8.30 -0.43
CA THR A 42 -2.13 7.06 -0.45
C THR A 42 -1.38 5.95 -1.19
N PRO A 43 -1.63 4.66 -0.87
CA PRO A 43 -1.07 3.51 -1.60
C PRO A 43 -1.29 3.57 -3.11
N ALA A 44 -2.47 4.03 -3.54
CA ALA A 44 -2.80 4.16 -4.96
C ALA A 44 -1.96 5.23 -5.66
N ARG A 45 -1.74 6.38 -5.01
CA ARG A 45 -0.91 7.45 -5.56
C ARG A 45 0.57 7.06 -5.59
N PHE A 46 1.03 6.40 -4.52
CA PHE A 46 2.38 5.83 -4.44
C PHE A 46 2.63 4.84 -5.58
N ARG A 47 1.69 3.91 -5.83
CA ARG A 47 1.75 2.98 -6.97
C ARG A 47 1.82 3.73 -8.29
N ALA A 48 0.91 4.66 -8.56
CA ALA A 48 0.90 5.37 -9.84
C ALA A 48 2.17 6.20 -10.09
N ALA A 49 2.85 6.66 -9.03
CA ALA A 49 4.08 7.44 -9.14
C ALA A 49 5.36 6.60 -9.26
N LYS A 50 5.32 5.32 -8.87
CA LYS A 50 6.51 4.45 -8.73
C LYS A 50 6.43 3.14 -9.52
N GLY A 51 5.22 2.63 -9.75
CA GLY A 51 4.93 1.52 -10.65
C GLY A 51 4.70 2.07 -12.05
N GLY A 52 5.74 1.92 -12.88
CA GLY A 52 5.72 2.12 -14.32
C GLY A 52 6.48 1.00 -14.99
#